data_AF-A0A660YJ88-F1
#
_entry.id   AF-A0A660YJ88-F1
#
_cell.length_a   1.000
_cell.length_b   1.000
_cell.length_c   1.000
_cell.angle_alpha   90.00
_cell.angle_beta   90.00
_cell.angle_gamma   90.00
#
_symmetry.space_group_name_H-M   'P 1'
#
loop_
_entity.id
_entity.type
_entity.pdbx_description
1 polymer ?
#
loop_
_entity_poly.entity_id
_entity_poly.type
_entity_poly.pdbx_seq_one_letter_code
_entity_poly.pdbx_strand_id
1 'polypeptide(L)' 'PVGVLRRLAEQKTQEVLMNGREEELPPMGAYERFIIHDYLKDRGGVSTVSTGVSGKDRRIRIVPSYGRHLRKAKKRLTR' A
#
# COMPACT_ATOMS: atom_id res chain seq x y z
N PRO A 1 8.27 -7.28 -14.83
CA PRO A 1 7.33 -6.18 -14.48
C PRO A 1 6.72 -6.32 -13.06
N VAL A 2 6.12 -7.46 -12.72
CA VAL A 2 5.43 -7.69 -11.42
C VAL A 2 6.34 -7.46 -10.20
N GLY A 3 7.61 -7.89 -10.27
CA GLY A 3 8.57 -7.70 -9.19
C GLY A 3 8.83 -6.23 -8.85
N VAL A 4 8.80 -5.34 -9.84
CA VAL A 4 8.99 -3.89 -9.64
C VAL A 4 7.81 -3.29 -8.89
N LEU A 5 6.57 -3.67 -9.26
CA LEU A 5 5.35 -3.21 -8.59
C LEU A 5 5.30 -3.67 -7.13
N ARG A 6 5.67 -4.93 -6.86
CA ARG A 6 5.74 -5.45 -5.49
C ARG A 6 6.79 -4.72 -4.65
N ARG A 7 7.96 -4.43 -5.22
CA ARG A 7 9.02 -3.70 -4.52
C ARG A 7 8.62 -2.26 -4.22
N LEU A 8 7.95 -1.59 -5.15
CA LEU A 8 7.37 -0.26 -4.95
C LEU A 8 6.30 -0.27 -3.83
N ALA A 9 5.37 -1.23 -3.89
CA ALA A 9 4.35 -1.41 -2.85
C ALA A 9 4.98 -1.74 -1.48
N GLU A 10 6.06 -2.51 -1.47
CA GLU A 10 6.82 -2.84 -0.27
C GLU A 10 7.35 -1.58 0.41
N GLN A 11 8.10 -0.77 -0.33
CA GLN A 11 8.71 0.48 0.13
C GLN A 11 7.66 1.46 0.66
N LYS A 12 6.61 1.72 -0.12
CA LYS A 12 5.54 2.66 0.28
C LYS A 12 4.78 2.19 1.52
N THR A 13 4.55 0.89 1.65
CA THR A 13 3.93 0.35 2.87
C THR A 13 4.83 0.54 4.09
N GLN A 14 6.15 0.38 3.96
CA GLN A 14 7.08 0.61 5.06
C GLN A 14 7.02 2.08 5.51
N GLU A 15 7.01 3.03 4.57
CA GLU A 15 6.83 4.46 4.86
C GLU A 15 5.52 4.71 5.64
N VAL A 16 4.40 4.14 5.17
CA VAL A 16 3.09 4.24 5.85
C VAL A 16 3.13 3.68 7.27
N LEU A 17 3.76 2.51 7.47
CA LEU A 17 3.86 1.87 8.78
C LEU A 17 4.78 2.64 9.74
N MET A 18 5.86 3.23 9.23
CA MET A 18 6.79 4.03 10.03
C MET A 18 6.16 5.37 10.43
N ASN A 19 5.60 6.08 9.47
CA ASN A 19 5.09 7.45 9.63
C ASN A 19 3.65 7.51 10.16
N GLY A 20 2.89 6.43 9.99
CA GLY A 20 1.47 6.39 10.34
C GLY A 20 0.59 7.30 9.47
N ARG A 21 1.06 7.65 8.27
CA ARG A 21 0.37 8.52 7.31
C ARG A 21 0.08 7.74 6.03
N GLU A 22 -1.00 8.08 5.35
CA GLU A 22 -1.33 7.49 4.05
C GLU A 22 -0.34 7.94 2.96
N GLU A 23 -0.10 7.05 2.00
CA GLU A 23 0.77 7.31 0.84
C GLU A 23 0.05 6.92 -0.45
N GLU A 24 0.29 7.67 -1.51
CA GLU A 24 -0.23 7.37 -2.84
C GLU A 24 0.86 6.82 -3.75
N LEU A 25 0.50 5.82 -4.54
CA LEU A 25 1.35 5.29 -5.60
C LEU A 25 1.14 6.09 -6.89
N PRO A 26 2.10 6.03 -7.83
CA PRO A 26 1.91 6.55 -9.17
C PRO A 26 0.64 5.97 -9.82
N PRO A 27 -0.01 6.72 -10.73
CA PRO A 27 -1.11 6.20 -11.55
C PRO A 27 -0.70 4.94 -12.30
N MET A 28 -1.60 3.97 -12.37
CA MET A 28 -1.31 2.67 -12.99
C MET A 28 -2.58 1.99 -13.48
N GLY A 29 -2.45 1.06 -14.42
CA GLY A 29 -3.57 0.34 -15.05
C GLY A 29 -4.32 -0.59 -14.08
N ALA A 30 -5.48 -1.09 -14.52
CA ALA A 30 -6.32 -1.97 -13.68
C ALA A 30 -5.59 -3.24 -13.21
N TYR A 31 -4.80 -3.86 -14.09
CA TYR A 31 -4.03 -5.06 -13.77
C TYR A 31 -2.93 -4.80 -12.74
N GLU A 32 -2.22 -3.68 -12.86
CA GLU A 32 -1.17 -3.30 -11.92
C GLU A 32 -1.74 -2.99 -10.54
N ARG A 33 -2.89 -2.30 -10.50
CA ARG A 33 -3.62 -2.08 -9.24
C ARG A 33 -4.06 -3.40 -8.61
N PHE A 34 -4.56 -4.33 -9.40
CA PHE A 34 -4.93 -5.66 -8.92
C PHE A 34 -3.74 -6.37 -8.25
N ILE A 35 -2.57 -6.38 -8.90
CA ILE A 35 -1.35 -6.98 -8.35
C ILE A 35 -1.00 -6.39 -6.98
N ILE A 36 -1.10 -5.07 -6.83
CA ILE A 36 -0.73 -4.39 -5.57
C ILE A 36 -1.77 -4.64 -4.48
N HIS A 37 -3.06 -4.59 -4.80
CA HIS A 37 -4.12 -4.95 -3.86
C HIS A 37 -3.95 -6.38 -3.36
N ASP A 38 -3.73 -7.33 -4.27
CA ASP A 38 -3.53 -8.73 -3.94
C ASP A 38 -2.27 -8.92 -3.07
N TYR A 39 -1.16 -8.28 -3.44
CA TYR A 39 0.09 -8.35 -2.68
C TYR A 39 -0.01 -7.78 -1.26
N LEU A 40 -0.78 -6.69 -1.06
CA LEU A 40 -0.88 -6.02 0.25
C LEU A 40 -2.04 -6.52 1.12
N LYS A 41 -2.96 -7.31 0.56
CA LYS A 41 -4.18 -7.79 1.23
C LYS A 41 -3.91 -8.42 2.60
N ASP A 42 -2.85 -9.23 2.71
CA ASP A 42 -2.55 -10.01 3.92
C ASP A 42 -1.38 -9.45 4.76
N ARG A 43 -0.79 -8.31 4.35
CA ARG A 43 0.40 -7.76 5.02
C ARG A 43 0.12 -7.27 6.44
N GLY A 44 -1.10 -6.80 6.68
CA GLY A 44 -1.58 -6.31 7.96
C GLY A 44 -1.00 -4.96 8.37
N GLY A 45 -1.78 -4.16 9.09
CA GLY A 45 -1.39 -2.80 9.50
C GLY A 45 -1.56 -1.73 8.42
N VAL A 46 -1.92 -2.12 7.20
CA VAL A 46 -2.33 -1.23 6.11
C VAL A 46 -3.54 -1.80 5.37
N SER A 47 -4.27 -0.92 4.70
CA SER A 47 -5.31 -1.23 3.71
C SER A 47 -5.05 -0.45 2.43
N THR A 48 -5.58 -0.92 1.30
CA THR A 48 -5.41 -0.30 0.00
C THR A 48 -6.75 0.16 -0.57
N VAL A 49 -6.77 1.35 -1.14
CA VAL A 49 -7.95 1.92 -1.80
C VAL A 49 -7.56 2.41 -3.18
N SER A 50 -8.37 2.12 -4.20
CA SER A 50 -8.18 2.73 -5.52
C SER A 50 -8.91 4.07 -5.59
N THR A 51 -8.17 5.14 -5.87
CA THR A 51 -8.69 6.50 -6.00
C THR A 51 -8.46 7.03 -7.42
N GLY A 52 -9.16 8.09 -7.80
CA GLY A 52 -9.08 8.72 -9.14
C GLY A 52 -10.31 8.49 -10.01
N VAL A 53 -10.66 9.51 -10.81
CA VAL A 53 -11.91 9.56 -11.58
C VAL A 53 -11.81 8.74 -12.87
N SER A 54 -10.73 8.92 -13.65
CA SER A 54 -10.54 8.26 -14.95
C SER A 54 -9.48 7.15 -14.88
N GLY A 55 -9.59 6.15 -15.76
CA GLY A 55 -8.68 5.00 -15.80
C GLY A 55 -7.18 5.36 -15.85
N LYS A 56 -6.83 6.53 -16.42
CA LYS A 56 -5.45 7.03 -16.53
C LYS A 56 -4.94 7.69 -15.24
N ASP A 57 -5.83 8.30 -14.46
CA ASP A 57 -5.50 8.99 -13.21
C ASP A 57 -5.63 8.09 -11.97
N ARG A 58 -6.22 6.90 -12.18
CA ARG A 58 -6.48 5.93 -11.13
C ARG A 58 -5.17 5.40 -10.53
N ARG A 59 -5.10 5.47 -9.21
CA ARG A 59 -3.95 5.07 -8.42
C ARG A 59 -4.37 4.29 -7.19
N ILE A 60 -3.39 3.77 -6.45
CA ILE A 60 -3.61 3.14 -5.15
C ILE A 60 -3.15 4.08 -4.06
N ARG A 61 -4.02 4.28 -3.08
CA ARG A 61 -3.68 4.87 -1.79
C ARG A 61 -3.51 3.74 -0.78
N ILE A 62 -2.38 3.73 -0.09
CA ILE A 62 -2.12 2.84 1.05
C ILE A 62 -2.45 3.63 2.31
N VAL A 63 -3.41 3.12 3.08
CA VAL A 63 -3.91 3.74 4.29
C VAL A 63 -3.47 2.90 5.50
N PRO A 64 -2.91 3.50 6.56
CA PRO A 64 -2.56 2.76 7.76
C PRO A 64 -3.80 2.26 8.48
N SER A 65 -3.78 1.01 8.94
CA SER A 65 -4.84 0.46 9.81
C SER A 65 -4.56 0.88 11.26
N TYR A 66 -5.10 2.03 11.66
CA TYR A 66 -4.86 2.65 12.97
C TYR A 66 -5.10 1.73 14.19
N GLY A 67 -4.56 2.13 15.34
CA GLY A 67 -4.73 1.43 16.61
C GLY A 67 -3.81 0.21 16.75
N ARG A 68 -4.37 -0.92 17.22
CA ARG A 68 -3.60 -2.15 17.54
C ARG A 68 -2.88 -2.71 16.31
N HIS A 69 -3.52 -2.64 15.14
CA HIS A 69 -2.98 -3.21 13.91
C HIS A 69 -1.72 -2.49 13.44
N LEU A 70 -1.74 -1.16 13.37
CA LEU A 70 -0.56 -0.34 13.06
C LEU A 70 0.57 -0.57 14.07
N ARG A 71 0.27 -0.58 15.38
CA ARG A 71 1.27 -0.83 16.42
C ARG A 71 1.96 -2.20 16.27
N LYS A 72 1.17 -3.26 16.01
CA LYS A 72 1.69 -4.62 15.81
C LYS A 72 2.55 -4.70 14.54
N ALA A 73 2.10 -4.10 13.45
CA ALA A 73 2.84 -4.07 12.19
C ALA A 73 4.15 -3.28 12.31
N LYS A 74 4.12 -2.07 12.91
CA LYS A 74 5.32 -1.27 13.19
C LYS A 74 6.33 -2.02 14.07
N LYS A 75 5.87 -2.71 15.11
CA LYS A 75 6.74 -3.54 15.96
C LYS A 75 7.44 -4.67 15.18
N ARG A 76 6.78 -5.27 14.17
CA ARG A 76 7.39 -6.30 13.31
C ARG A 76 8.42 -5.72 12.33
N LEU A 77 8.29 -4.45 11.96
CA LEU A 77 9.20 -3.77 11.03
C LEU A 77 10.51 -3.34 11.72
N THR A 78 10.44 -2.97 13.00
CA THR A 78 11.60 -2.47 13.77
C THR A 78 12.31 -3.58 14.58
N ARG A 79 11.92 -4.84 14.40
CA ARG A 79 12.51 -6.00 15.09
C ARG A 79 13.41 -6.76 14.13
#